data_AF-A0A2R6AVL5-F1
#
_entry.id   AF-A0A2R6AVL5-F1
#
_cell.length_a   1.000
_cell.length_b   1.000
_cell.length_c   1.000
_cell.angle_alpha   90.00
_cell.angle_beta   90.00
_cell.angle_gamma   90.00
#
_symmetry.space_group_name_H-M   'P 1'
#
loop_
_entity.id
_entity.type
_entity.pdbx_description
1 polymer ?
#
loop_
_entity_poly.entity_id
_entity_poly.type
_entity_poly.pdbx_seq_one_letter_code
_entity_poly.pdbx_strand_id
1 'polypeptide(L)'
;HALSRKVIVIDEAQLLRRSNVRFDQLLAYKYDHVDAKVVVSGSQVGLLYRFLRAGDPDAPLFGRPYIEVRLGRLSPEKSREFLIEGFSQEGINVGDALVDKAVSLFDGVIGWLTYFGFTYSRSKEQPEDVFRKASRLAAKEASSVLNTYGIAKRRYAEVLRTIASNEQARWSEIKRGVEARLGRIPNNALANILRNLVDSGLIERGQTGYAIPDPALKNGVLHHFSGL
;
A
#
# COMPACT_ATOMS: atom_id res chain seq x y z
N HIS A 1 0.00 -9.64 -37.37
CA HIS A 1 0.15 -8.30 -36.74
C HIS A 1 1.17 -8.37 -35.60
N ALA A 2 1.99 -7.33 -35.42
CA ALA A 2 3.17 -7.30 -34.54
C ALA A 2 2.91 -7.58 -33.04
N LEU A 3 1.65 -7.64 -32.59
CA LEU A 3 1.26 -7.86 -31.20
C LEU A 3 0.59 -9.20 -30.92
N SER A 4 0.36 -10.04 -31.96
CA SER A 4 -0.34 -11.33 -31.78
C SER A 4 0.37 -12.21 -30.74
N ARG A 5 -0.42 -12.74 -29.79
CA ARG A 5 0.04 -13.56 -28.66
C ARG A 5 1.06 -12.90 -27.72
N LYS A 6 1.21 -11.58 -27.77
CA LYS A 6 2.09 -10.85 -26.82
C LYS A 6 1.37 -10.53 -25.52
N VAL A 7 2.15 -10.34 -24.46
CA VAL A 7 1.69 -9.83 -23.18
C VAL A 7 2.22 -8.40 -23.01
N ILE A 8 1.32 -7.48 -22.72
CA ILE A 8 1.64 -6.10 -22.36
C ILE A 8 1.44 -5.97 -20.86
N VAL A 9 2.51 -5.63 -20.14
CA VAL A 9 2.46 -5.40 -18.69
C VAL A 9 2.52 -3.91 -18.45
N ILE A 10 1.52 -3.37 -17.75
CA ILE A 10 1.47 -1.98 -17.31
C ILE A 10 1.62 -2.01 -15.79
N ASP A 11 2.83 -1.74 -15.33
CA ASP A 11 3.15 -1.71 -13.92
C ASP A 11 2.74 -0.35 -13.31
N GLU A 12 2.16 -0.37 -12.11
CA GLU A 12 1.67 0.81 -11.39
C GLU A 12 0.74 1.71 -12.24
N ALA A 13 -0.21 1.09 -12.95
CA ALA A 13 -1.03 1.77 -13.94
C ALA A 13 -1.86 2.93 -13.37
N GLN A 14 -2.15 2.93 -12.06
CA GLN A 14 -2.82 4.06 -11.43
C GLN A 14 -2.04 5.37 -11.53
N LEU A 15 -0.72 5.35 -11.78
CA LEU A 15 0.08 6.56 -12.00
C LEU A 15 -0.30 7.27 -13.32
N LEU A 16 -0.80 6.51 -14.29
CA LEU A 16 -1.27 7.04 -15.59
C LEU A 16 -2.50 7.93 -15.46
N ARG A 17 -3.20 7.94 -14.31
CA ARG A 17 -4.31 8.86 -14.01
C ARG A 17 -3.91 10.35 -14.08
N ARG A 18 -2.60 10.65 -14.04
CA ARG A 18 -2.05 12.01 -14.18
C ARG A 18 -1.84 12.41 -15.64
N SER A 19 -2.02 11.48 -16.57
CA SER A 19 -1.98 11.75 -18.00
C SER A 19 -3.34 12.23 -18.50
N ASN A 20 -3.34 13.05 -19.55
CA ASN A 20 -4.56 13.46 -20.26
C ASN A 20 -5.10 12.37 -21.20
N VAL A 21 -4.44 11.20 -21.26
CA VAL A 21 -4.83 10.08 -22.13
C VAL A 21 -5.94 9.26 -21.49
N ARG A 22 -6.99 8.95 -22.27
CA ARG A 22 -8.09 8.06 -21.93
C ARG A 22 -7.66 6.59 -22.00
N PHE A 23 -6.84 6.17 -21.04
CA PHE A 23 -6.35 4.79 -20.97
C PHE A 23 -7.47 3.76 -20.80
N ASP A 24 -8.57 4.12 -20.12
CA ASP A 24 -9.77 3.29 -20.06
C ASP A 24 -10.32 2.94 -21.46
N GLN A 25 -10.36 3.92 -22.37
CA GLN A 25 -10.75 3.72 -23.77
C GLN A 25 -9.72 2.92 -24.56
N LEU A 26 -8.42 3.20 -24.36
CA LEU A 26 -7.34 2.46 -25.03
C LEU A 26 -7.38 0.97 -24.65
N LEU A 27 -7.59 0.68 -23.37
CA LEU A 27 -7.71 -0.69 -22.86
C LEU A 27 -8.97 -1.37 -23.41
N ALA A 28 -10.10 -0.66 -23.50
CA ALA A 28 -11.32 -1.19 -24.10
C ALA A 28 -11.13 -1.52 -25.59
N TYR A 29 -10.55 -0.60 -26.37
CA TYR A 29 -10.22 -0.83 -27.78
C TYR A 29 -9.29 -2.04 -27.95
N LYS A 30 -8.24 -2.10 -27.13
CA LYS A 30 -7.31 -3.24 -27.11
C LYS A 30 -8.05 -4.54 -26.80
N TYR A 31 -9.02 -4.52 -25.89
CA TYR A 31 -9.75 -5.72 -25.48
C TYR A 31 -10.53 -6.30 -26.66
N ASP A 32 -11.16 -5.43 -27.46
CA ASP A 32 -12.08 -5.84 -28.52
C ASP A 32 -11.36 -6.12 -29.86
N HIS A 33 -10.23 -5.45 -30.12
CA HIS A 33 -9.65 -5.40 -31.48
C HIS A 33 -8.19 -5.86 -31.59
N VAL A 34 -7.50 -6.10 -30.48
CA VAL A 34 -6.06 -6.44 -30.50
C VAL A 34 -5.81 -7.75 -29.77
N ASP A 35 -5.30 -8.74 -30.52
CA ASP A 35 -4.86 -10.04 -30.01
C ASP A 35 -3.57 -9.92 -29.18
N ALA A 36 -3.69 -9.33 -28.00
CA ALA A 36 -2.65 -9.26 -26.98
C ALA A 36 -3.27 -9.51 -25.61
N LYS A 37 -2.52 -10.00 -24.63
CA LYS A 37 -2.94 -10.01 -23.23
C LYS A 37 -2.46 -8.72 -22.57
N VAL A 38 -3.27 -8.13 -21.71
CA VAL A 38 -2.84 -7.00 -20.87
C VAL A 38 -2.88 -7.43 -19.42
N VAL A 39 -1.79 -7.18 -18.71
CA VAL A 39 -1.68 -7.32 -17.26
C VAL A 39 -1.47 -5.93 -16.70
N VAL A 40 -2.29 -5.57 -15.71
CA VAL A 40 -2.19 -4.30 -15.00
C VAL A 40 -1.91 -4.60 -13.54
N SER A 41 -0.89 -3.96 -12.98
CA SER A 41 -0.63 -3.98 -11.53
C SER A 41 -0.95 -2.61 -10.92
N GLY A 42 -1.08 -2.58 -9.59
CA GLY A 42 -1.13 -1.34 -8.84
C GLY A 42 -1.06 -1.57 -7.34
N SER A 43 -0.08 -0.95 -6.68
CA SER A 43 0.06 -0.95 -5.22
C SER A 43 -1.04 -0.15 -4.51
N GLN A 44 -1.62 0.84 -5.21
CA GLN A 44 -2.71 1.68 -4.70
C GLN A 44 -4.03 1.23 -5.33
N VAL A 45 -4.56 0.10 -4.87
CA VAL A 45 -5.69 -0.62 -5.49
C VAL A 45 -6.94 0.26 -5.65
N GLY A 46 -7.30 1.07 -4.64
CA GLY A 46 -8.44 1.98 -4.75
C GLY A 46 -8.24 3.07 -5.81
N LEU A 47 -7.00 3.58 -5.94
CA LEU A 47 -6.66 4.48 -7.04
C LEU A 47 -6.67 3.78 -8.41
N LEU A 48 -6.25 2.52 -8.48
CA LEU A 48 -6.33 1.73 -9.71
C LEU A 48 -7.78 1.54 -10.16
N TYR A 49 -8.69 1.14 -9.27
CA TYR A 49 -10.11 1.03 -9.62
C TYR A 49 -10.73 2.35 -10.05
N ARG A 50 -10.40 3.45 -9.36
CA ARG A 50 -10.87 4.79 -9.78
C ARG A 50 -10.34 5.16 -11.15
N PHE A 51 -9.06 4.88 -11.43
CA PHE A 51 -8.46 5.13 -12.74
C PHE A 51 -9.11 4.31 -13.85
N LEU A 52 -9.39 3.02 -13.61
CA LEU A 52 -10.06 2.13 -14.56
C LEU A 52 -11.58 2.33 -14.61
N ARG A 53 -12.13 3.17 -13.72
CA ARG A 53 -13.58 3.34 -13.48
C ARG A 53 -14.28 1.98 -13.30
N ALA A 54 -13.66 1.11 -12.51
CA ALA A 54 -14.20 -0.23 -12.27
C ALA A 54 -15.57 -0.14 -11.59
N GLY A 55 -16.57 -0.84 -12.16
CA GLY A 55 -17.95 -0.87 -11.66
C GLY A 55 -18.83 0.32 -12.08
N ASP A 56 -18.29 1.29 -12.83
CA ASP A 56 -19.05 2.40 -13.41
C ASP A 56 -19.74 1.94 -14.72
N PRO A 57 -21.08 1.93 -14.79
CA PRO A 57 -21.82 1.51 -15.99
C PRO A 57 -21.50 2.33 -17.24
N ASP A 58 -21.05 3.58 -17.07
CA ASP A 58 -20.72 4.51 -18.16
C ASP A 58 -19.23 4.43 -18.53
N ALA A 59 -18.47 3.49 -17.98
CA ALA A 59 -17.06 3.30 -18.30
C ALA A 59 -16.85 2.44 -19.55
N PRO A 60 -15.86 2.75 -20.41
CA PRO A 60 -15.53 1.94 -21.58
C PRO A 60 -15.20 0.48 -21.25
N LEU A 61 -14.66 0.20 -20.05
CA LEU A 61 -14.31 -1.14 -19.60
C LEU A 61 -15.49 -1.89 -18.96
N PHE A 62 -16.65 -1.25 -18.79
CA PHE A 62 -17.82 -1.90 -18.21
C PHE A 62 -18.27 -3.11 -19.04
N GLY A 63 -18.69 -4.17 -18.35
CA GLY A 63 -19.10 -5.43 -18.98
C GLY A 63 -17.98 -6.29 -19.56
N ARG A 64 -16.71 -5.84 -19.54
CA ARG A 64 -15.57 -6.64 -20.01
C ARG A 64 -14.96 -7.42 -18.86
N PRO A 65 -15.07 -8.76 -18.85
CA PRO A 65 -14.53 -9.57 -17.75
C PRO A 65 -13.01 -9.52 -17.74
N TYR A 66 -12.45 -9.47 -16.53
CA TYR A 66 -11.03 -9.54 -16.25
C TYR A 66 -10.78 -10.52 -15.10
N ILE A 67 -9.57 -11.06 -15.03
CA ILE A 67 -9.13 -11.89 -13.91
C ILE A 67 -8.45 -10.99 -12.90
N GLU A 68 -8.92 -11.02 -11.66
CA GLU A 68 -8.31 -10.29 -10.57
C GLU A 68 -7.44 -11.22 -9.72
N VAL A 69 -6.18 -10.83 -9.53
CA VAL A 69 -5.27 -11.50 -8.60
C VAL A 69 -4.95 -10.53 -7.47
N ARG A 70 -5.48 -10.79 -6.28
CA ARG A 70 -5.18 -9.99 -5.08
C ARG A 70 -4.04 -10.64 -4.31
N LEU A 71 -2.96 -9.88 -4.14
CA LEU A 71 -1.88 -10.27 -3.26
C LEU A 71 -2.16 -9.71 -1.87
N GLY A 72 -2.32 -10.61 -0.90
CA GLY A 72 -2.44 -10.26 0.51
C GLY A 72 -1.12 -10.40 1.25
N ARG A 73 -1.18 -10.21 2.56
CA ARG A 73 -0.09 -10.60 3.47
C ARG A 73 0.08 -12.11 3.43
N LEU A 74 1.32 -12.54 3.63
CA LEU A 74 1.59 -13.93 3.95
C LEU A 74 1.06 -14.23 5.35
N SER A 75 0.54 -15.44 5.57
CA SER A 75 0.27 -15.91 6.93
C SER A 75 1.60 -16.02 7.71
N PRO A 76 1.57 -16.12 9.05
CA PRO A 76 2.80 -16.34 9.83
C PRO A 76 3.60 -17.56 9.35
N GLU A 77 2.91 -18.66 9.01
CA GLU A 77 3.51 -19.89 8.51
C GLU A 77 4.17 -19.67 7.14
N LYS A 78 3.46 -19.01 6.22
CA LYS A 78 4.00 -18.69 4.89
C LYS A 78 5.14 -17.68 4.96
N SER A 79 5.11 -16.75 5.90
CA SER A 79 6.21 -15.81 6.15
C SER A 79 7.46 -16.52 6.63
N ARG A 80 7.28 -17.50 7.53
CA ARG A 80 8.37 -18.35 8.04
C ARG A 80 8.98 -19.18 6.92
N GLU A 81 8.14 -19.89 6.15
CA GLU A 81 8.57 -20.66 4.98
C GLU A 81 9.34 -19.79 3.98
N PHE A 82 8.79 -18.61 3.66
CA PHE A 82 9.40 -17.66 2.74
C PHE A 82 10.82 -17.24 3.17
N LEU A 83 11.01 -16.91 4.46
CA LEU A 83 12.32 -16.53 4.99
C LEU A 83 13.30 -17.71 5.02
N ILE A 84 12.87 -18.87 5.52
CA ILE A 84 13.73 -20.05 5.65
C ILE A 84 14.22 -20.52 4.28
N GLU A 85 13.31 -20.59 3.30
CA GLU A 85 13.65 -20.97 1.93
C GLU A 85 14.63 -19.96 1.32
N GLY A 86 14.38 -18.65 1.48
CA GLY A 86 15.28 -17.60 0.99
C GLY A 86 16.67 -17.66 1.61
N PHE A 87 16.78 -17.94 2.92
CA PHE A 87 18.08 -18.11 3.57
C PHE A 87 18.80 -19.39 3.13
N SER A 88 18.05 -20.49 2.95
CA SER A 88 18.60 -21.75 2.47
C SER A 88 19.21 -21.62 1.08
N GLN A 89 18.57 -20.86 0.18
CA GLN A 89 19.08 -20.55 -1.16
C GLN A 89 20.40 -19.77 -1.15
N GLU A 90 20.65 -18.97 -0.10
CA GLU A 90 21.91 -18.27 0.13
C GLU A 90 22.92 -19.09 0.95
N GLY A 91 22.61 -20.36 1.27
CA GLY A 91 23.46 -21.23 2.10
C GLY A 91 23.57 -20.76 3.56
N ILE A 92 22.60 -19.97 4.04
CA ILE A 92 22.59 -19.41 5.39
C ILE A 92 21.68 -20.25 6.27
N ASN A 93 22.22 -20.77 7.36
CA ASN A 93 21.42 -21.37 8.43
C ASN A 93 21.03 -20.30 9.46
N VAL A 94 19.75 -20.21 9.78
CA VAL A 94 19.19 -19.24 10.74
C VAL A 94 18.46 -19.98 11.86
N GLY A 95 18.54 -19.44 13.08
CA GLY A 95 17.79 -19.97 14.22
C GLY A 95 16.32 -19.55 14.19
N ASP A 96 15.45 -20.41 14.72
CA ASP A 96 14.00 -20.18 14.76
C ASP A 96 13.62 -18.84 15.40
N ALA A 97 14.26 -18.48 16.51
CA ALA A 97 13.99 -17.23 17.22
C ALA A 97 14.18 -15.97 16.35
N LEU A 98 15.15 -15.98 15.43
CA LEU A 98 15.39 -14.87 14.49
C LEU A 98 14.22 -14.76 13.50
N VAL A 99 13.80 -15.91 12.95
CA VAL A 99 12.72 -15.97 11.97
C VAL A 99 11.40 -15.57 12.61
N ASP A 100 11.08 -16.12 13.78
CA ASP A 100 9.85 -15.82 14.51
C ASP A 100 9.78 -14.32 14.87
N LYS A 101 10.92 -13.73 15.25
CA LYS A 101 11.02 -12.29 15.50
C LYS A 101 10.77 -11.45 14.25
N ALA A 102 11.34 -11.84 13.11
CA ALA A 102 11.10 -11.16 11.84
C ALA A 102 9.64 -11.27 11.40
N VAL A 103 9.05 -12.47 11.47
CA VAL A 103 7.63 -12.70 11.14
C VAL A 103 6.73 -11.81 12.01
N SER A 104 6.98 -11.74 13.32
CA SER A 104 6.23 -10.90 14.25
C SER A 104 6.34 -9.40 13.94
N LEU A 105 7.51 -8.91 13.52
CA LEU A 105 7.71 -7.48 13.23
C LEU A 105 7.14 -7.07 11.88
N PHE A 106 7.28 -7.90 10.85
CA PHE A 106 6.92 -7.55 9.48
C PHE A 106 5.52 -7.99 9.08
N ASP A 107 4.84 -8.80 9.92
CA ASP A 107 3.42 -9.16 9.82
C ASP A 107 2.99 -9.58 8.41
N GLY A 108 3.78 -10.45 7.78
CA GLY A 108 3.45 -10.99 6.46
C GLY A 108 3.56 -10.03 5.29
N VAL A 109 4.04 -8.79 5.49
CA VAL A 109 4.31 -7.86 4.39
C VAL A 109 5.54 -8.33 3.64
N ILE A 110 5.31 -8.98 2.49
CA ILE A 110 6.35 -9.67 1.71
C ILE A 110 7.52 -8.76 1.34
N GLY A 111 7.27 -7.48 1.04
CA GLY A 111 8.32 -6.51 0.75
C GLY A 111 9.28 -6.29 1.93
N TRP A 112 8.75 -6.22 3.16
CA TRP A 112 9.57 -6.07 4.36
C TRP A 112 10.28 -7.36 4.76
N LEU A 113 9.63 -8.52 4.61
CA LEU A 113 10.27 -9.82 4.79
C LEU A 113 11.44 -9.99 3.82
N THR A 114 11.27 -9.60 2.57
CA THR A 114 12.33 -9.62 1.55
C THR A 114 13.46 -8.67 1.91
N TYR A 115 13.14 -7.43 2.29
CA TYR A 115 14.14 -6.44 2.72
C TYR A 115 14.94 -6.93 3.93
N PHE A 116 14.29 -7.60 4.88
CA PHE A 116 14.95 -8.25 5.99
C PHE A 116 15.86 -9.40 5.56
N GLY A 117 15.35 -10.36 4.78
CA GLY A 117 16.14 -11.48 4.29
C GLY A 117 17.42 -11.02 3.58
N PHE A 118 17.29 -10.05 2.68
CA PHE A 118 18.41 -9.43 1.97
C PHE A 118 19.39 -8.71 2.91
N THR A 119 18.89 -7.91 3.85
CA THR A 119 19.77 -7.16 4.76
C THR A 119 20.51 -8.11 5.69
N TYR A 120 19.82 -9.10 6.26
CA TYR A 120 20.43 -10.11 7.12
C TYR A 120 21.47 -10.94 6.38
N SER A 121 21.22 -11.33 5.12
CA SER A 121 22.19 -12.11 4.34
C SER A 121 23.49 -11.35 4.09
N ARG A 122 23.44 -10.02 3.97
CA ARG A 122 24.58 -9.16 3.69
C ARG A 122 25.34 -8.67 4.92
N SER A 123 24.62 -8.28 5.99
CA SER A 123 25.22 -7.59 7.14
C SER A 123 24.85 -8.19 8.50
N LYS A 124 24.06 -9.27 8.54
CA LYS A 124 23.61 -9.96 9.78
C LYS A 124 22.91 -9.02 10.77
N GLU A 125 22.32 -7.93 10.28
CA GLU A 125 21.55 -7.00 11.09
C GLU A 125 20.30 -7.65 11.66
N GLN A 126 20.02 -7.37 12.94
CA GLN A 126 18.90 -7.98 13.63
C GLN A 126 17.55 -7.46 13.10
N PRO A 127 16.46 -8.26 13.20
CA PRO A 127 15.14 -7.88 12.69
C PRO A 127 14.68 -6.49 13.15
N GLU A 128 14.97 -6.10 14.39
CA GLU A 128 14.62 -4.81 14.96
C GLU A 128 15.34 -3.64 14.29
N ASP A 129 16.62 -3.82 13.95
CA ASP A 129 17.42 -2.80 13.26
C ASP A 129 16.88 -2.56 11.86
N VAL A 130 16.58 -3.65 11.16
CA VAL A 130 15.96 -3.60 9.84
C VAL A 130 14.55 -3.00 9.93
N PHE A 131 13.76 -3.36 10.94
CA PHE A 131 12.42 -2.82 11.15
C PHE A 131 12.45 -1.30 11.38
N ARG A 132 13.44 -0.78 12.12
CA ARG A 132 13.64 0.68 12.24
C ARG A 132 13.98 1.34 10.91
N LYS A 133 14.80 0.69 10.06
CA LYS A 133 15.11 1.18 8.71
C LYS A 133 13.87 1.16 7.80
N ALA A 134 13.12 0.05 7.81
CA ALA A 134 11.87 -0.11 7.08
C ALA A 134 10.84 0.94 7.49
N SER A 135 10.70 1.20 8.80
CA SER A 135 9.78 2.21 9.33
C SER A 135 10.09 3.62 8.83
N ARG A 136 11.38 3.98 8.73
CA ARG A 136 11.80 5.25 8.13
C ARG A 136 11.48 5.32 6.63
N LEU A 137 11.71 4.22 5.91
CA LEU A 137 11.43 4.14 4.48
C LEU A 137 9.93 4.26 4.20
N ALA A 138 9.10 3.48 4.89
CA ALA A 138 7.65 3.54 4.80
C ALA A 138 7.11 4.93 5.11
N ALA A 139 7.64 5.60 6.16
CA ALA A 139 7.25 6.95 6.50
C ALA A 139 7.61 7.99 5.42
N LYS A 140 8.78 7.82 4.78
CA LYS A 140 9.22 8.67 3.67
C LYS A 140 8.33 8.48 2.44
N GLU A 141 7.98 7.25 2.11
CA GLU A 141 7.07 6.93 1.01
C GLU A 141 5.67 7.51 1.23
N ALA A 142 5.10 7.30 2.42
CA ALA A 142 3.82 7.89 2.80
C ALA A 142 3.89 9.43 2.73
N SER A 143 4.97 10.05 3.20
CA SER A 143 5.17 11.50 3.08
C SER A 143 5.19 11.97 1.61
N SER A 144 5.78 11.20 0.71
CA SER A 144 5.76 11.46 -0.73
C SER A 144 4.35 11.41 -1.31
N VAL A 145 3.55 10.42 -0.90
CA VAL A 145 2.11 10.35 -1.24
C VAL A 145 1.39 11.59 -0.72
N LEU A 146 1.62 11.98 0.54
CA LEU A 146 0.93 13.12 1.15
C LEU A 146 1.31 14.46 0.50
N ASN A 147 2.50 14.59 -0.08
CA ASN A 147 2.91 15.79 -0.82
C ASN A 147 1.97 16.09 -2.00
N THR A 148 1.31 15.08 -2.55
CA THR A 148 0.37 15.26 -3.68
C THR A 148 -0.89 16.03 -3.30
N TYR A 149 -1.18 16.18 -2.00
CA TYR A 149 -2.33 16.93 -1.50
C TYR A 149 -2.04 18.40 -1.18
N GLY A 150 -0.82 18.90 -1.48
CA GLY A 150 -0.46 20.32 -1.34
C GLY A 150 -0.73 20.87 0.06
N ILE A 151 -1.48 21.97 0.15
CA ILE A 151 -1.80 22.67 1.41
C ILE A 151 -2.54 21.75 2.39
N ALA A 152 -3.30 20.77 1.90
CA ALA A 152 -4.03 19.84 2.76
C ALA A 152 -3.14 18.79 3.43
N LYS A 153 -1.87 18.64 3.01
CA LYS A 153 -0.90 17.64 3.52
C LYS A 153 -0.90 17.55 5.05
N ARG A 154 -0.92 18.69 5.75
CA ARG A 154 -0.89 18.74 7.22
C ARG A 154 -2.08 18.04 7.86
N ARG A 155 -3.29 18.17 7.28
CA ARG A 155 -4.50 17.48 7.76
C ARG A 155 -4.44 15.98 7.49
N TYR A 156 -3.92 15.57 6.33
CA TYR A 156 -3.71 14.15 6.02
C TYR A 156 -2.72 13.50 6.99
N ALA A 157 -1.60 14.17 7.25
CA ALA A 157 -0.58 13.69 8.17
C ALA A 157 -1.13 13.53 9.60
N GLU A 158 -1.95 14.48 10.06
CA GLU A 158 -2.56 14.39 11.40
C GLU A 158 -3.63 13.29 11.50
N VAL A 159 -4.42 13.08 10.45
CA VAL A 159 -5.34 11.93 10.39
C VAL A 159 -4.55 10.62 10.47
N LEU A 160 -3.50 10.48 9.66
CA LEU A 160 -2.67 9.28 9.65
C LEU A 160 -2.01 9.04 11.01
N ARG A 161 -1.49 10.09 11.65
CA ARG A 161 -0.92 10.04 13.00
C ARG A 161 -1.94 9.62 14.05
N THR A 162 -3.15 10.17 13.99
CA THR A 162 -4.23 9.81 14.93
C THR A 162 -4.64 8.35 14.77
N ILE A 163 -4.69 7.84 13.53
CA ILE A 163 -4.96 6.43 13.26
C ILE A 163 -3.81 5.55 13.77
N ALA A 164 -2.56 5.94 13.55
CA ALA A 164 -1.38 5.17 13.97
C ALA A 164 -1.30 4.96 15.49
N SER A 165 -1.82 5.90 16.29
CA SER A 165 -1.85 5.81 17.75
C SER A 165 -2.87 4.80 18.29
N ASN A 166 -3.67 4.16 17.44
CA ASN A 166 -4.69 3.19 17.83
C ASN A 166 -4.52 1.88 17.04
N GLU A 167 -5.09 0.78 17.54
CA GLU A 167 -5.22 -0.44 16.75
C GLU A 167 -6.30 -0.30 15.67
N GLN A 168 -7.47 0.19 16.06
CA GLN A 168 -8.52 0.67 15.16
C GLN A 168 -9.07 2.00 15.68
N ALA A 169 -8.99 3.05 14.87
CA ALA A 169 -9.48 4.38 15.22
C ALA A 169 -10.89 4.61 14.62
N ARG A 170 -11.86 4.90 15.48
CA ARG A 170 -13.22 5.26 15.06
C ARG A 170 -13.25 6.67 14.48
N TRP A 171 -14.25 6.96 13.65
CA TRP A 171 -14.45 8.29 13.06
C TRP A 171 -14.41 9.42 14.11
N SER A 172 -15.11 9.25 15.23
CA SER A 172 -15.19 10.25 16.30
C SER A 172 -13.85 10.51 16.97
N GLU A 173 -13.02 9.48 17.12
CA GLU A 173 -11.67 9.56 17.70
C GLU A 173 -10.72 10.27 16.74
N ILE A 174 -10.77 9.91 15.46
CA ILE A 174 -9.99 10.57 14.41
C ILE A 174 -10.35 12.06 14.35
N LYS A 175 -11.65 12.38 14.30
CA LYS A 175 -12.12 13.76 14.27
C LYS A 175 -11.63 14.54 15.49
N ARG A 176 -11.79 13.98 16.68
CA ARG A 176 -11.37 14.62 17.93
C ARG A 176 -9.86 14.84 17.97
N GLY A 177 -9.05 13.85 17.57
CA GLY A 177 -7.59 13.96 17.54
C GLY A 177 -7.10 15.04 16.58
N VAL A 178 -7.67 15.09 15.38
CA VAL A 178 -7.35 16.12 14.39
C VAL A 178 -7.76 17.51 14.88
N GLU A 179 -8.98 17.64 15.43
CA GLU A 179 -9.48 18.93 15.91
C GLU A 179 -8.70 19.47 17.12
N ALA A 180 -8.18 18.59 17.97
CA ALA A 180 -7.34 18.96 19.10
C ALA A 180 -6.00 19.59 18.67
N ARG A 181 -5.44 19.17 17.53
CA ARG A 181 -4.15 19.70 17.04
C ARG A 181 -4.27 20.80 15.98
N LEU A 182 -5.29 20.73 15.12
CA LEU A 182 -5.40 21.59 13.92
C LEU A 182 -6.67 22.47 13.90
N GLY A 183 -7.50 22.40 14.95
CA GLY A 183 -8.79 23.09 15.00
C GLY A 183 -9.87 22.39 14.17
N ARG A 184 -11.06 22.99 14.15
CA ARG A 184 -12.28 22.38 13.58
C ARG A 184 -12.07 21.87 12.16
N ILE A 185 -12.53 20.64 11.90
CA ILE A 185 -12.54 20.04 10.57
C ILE A 185 -13.98 19.73 10.13
N PRO A 186 -14.42 20.22 8.95
CA PRO A 186 -15.70 19.84 8.38
C PRO A 186 -15.81 18.33 8.12
N ASN A 187 -16.99 17.74 8.36
CA ASN A 187 -17.20 16.30 8.19
C ASN A 187 -16.91 15.82 6.75
N ASN A 188 -17.31 16.60 5.75
CA ASN A 188 -17.03 16.30 4.33
C ASN A 188 -15.52 16.32 4.03
N ALA A 189 -14.76 17.24 4.64
CA ALA A 189 -13.31 17.29 4.49
C ALA A 189 -12.65 16.06 5.10
N LEU A 190 -13.05 15.64 6.31
CA LEU A 190 -12.54 14.42 6.95
C LEU A 190 -12.89 13.17 6.14
N ALA A 191 -14.13 13.09 5.61
CA ALA A 191 -14.56 11.96 4.77
C ALA A 191 -13.70 11.84 3.52
N ASN A 192 -13.43 12.97 2.86
CA ASN A 192 -12.57 13.01 1.68
C ASN A 192 -11.13 12.59 1.99
N ILE A 193 -10.57 13.03 3.12
CA ILE A 193 -9.22 12.61 3.56
C ILE A 193 -9.18 11.10 3.79
N LEU A 194 -10.11 10.56 4.57
CA LEU A 194 -10.14 9.12 4.87
C LEU A 194 -10.32 8.28 3.62
N ARG A 195 -11.24 8.66 2.73
CA ARG A 195 -11.40 8.00 1.44
C ARG A 195 -10.09 8.00 0.64
N ASN A 196 -9.44 9.15 0.52
CA ASN A 196 -8.21 9.26 -0.25
C ASN A 196 -7.05 8.45 0.36
N LEU A 197 -6.96 8.36 1.69
CA LEU A 197 -5.97 7.52 2.37
C LEU A 197 -6.25 6.02 2.20
N VAL A 198 -7.53 5.62 2.19
CA VAL A 198 -7.96 4.24 1.87
C VAL A 198 -7.60 3.91 0.42
N ASP A 199 -7.91 4.81 -0.51
CA ASP A 199 -7.64 4.57 -1.93
C ASP A 199 -6.15 4.50 -2.25
N SER A 200 -5.30 5.20 -1.48
CA SER A 200 -3.84 5.09 -1.57
C SER A 200 -3.27 3.88 -0.82
N GLY A 201 -4.10 3.07 -0.14
CA GLY A 201 -3.65 1.90 0.63
C GLY A 201 -2.85 2.24 1.89
N LEU A 202 -2.81 3.51 2.32
CA LEU A 202 -2.09 3.92 3.54
C LEU A 202 -2.85 3.53 4.81
N ILE A 203 -4.18 3.42 4.69
CA ILE A 203 -5.06 2.93 5.74
C ILE A 203 -6.07 1.95 5.14
N GLU A 204 -6.65 1.13 5.99
CA GLU A 204 -7.79 0.28 5.66
C GLU A 204 -8.98 0.66 6.53
N ARG A 205 -10.18 0.43 5.99
CA ARG A 205 -11.44 0.58 6.72
C ARG A 205 -11.88 -0.80 7.20
N GLY A 206 -11.78 -1.03 8.51
CA GLY A 206 -12.34 -2.21 9.16
C GLY A 206 -13.82 -2.02 9.50
N GLN A 207 -14.40 -3.00 10.21
CA GLN A 207 -15.80 -2.96 10.63
C GLN A 207 -16.08 -1.80 11.59
N THR A 208 -15.16 -1.53 12.51
CA THR A 208 -15.40 -0.56 13.60
C THR A 208 -14.65 0.76 13.45
N GLY A 209 -13.70 0.85 12.52
CA GLY A 209 -12.84 2.02 12.37
C GLY A 209 -11.82 1.89 11.25
N TYR A 210 -10.75 2.68 11.35
CA TYR A 210 -9.66 2.71 10.39
C TYR A 210 -8.36 2.25 11.06
N ALA A 211 -7.50 1.58 10.32
CA ALA A 211 -6.19 1.14 10.79
C ALA A 211 -5.13 1.39 9.72
N ILE A 212 -3.87 1.54 10.13
CA ILE A 212 -2.74 1.43 9.21
C ILE A 212 -2.40 -0.07 9.17
N PRO A 213 -2.58 -0.74 8.01
CA PRO A 213 -2.33 -2.16 7.96
C PRO A 213 -0.83 -2.42 8.13
N ASP A 214 0.04 -1.70 7.40
CA ASP A 214 1.49 -1.96 7.39
C ASP A 214 2.15 -1.60 8.75
N PRO A 215 2.77 -2.57 9.46
CA PRO A 215 3.37 -2.32 10.76
C PRO A 215 4.57 -1.36 10.71
N ALA A 216 5.38 -1.42 9.65
CA ALA A 216 6.51 -0.51 9.47
C ALA A 216 6.01 0.91 9.18
N LEU A 217 4.95 1.05 8.37
CA LEU A 217 4.31 2.36 8.17
C LEU A 217 3.71 2.89 9.48
N LYS A 218 2.99 2.06 10.24
CA LYS A 218 2.39 2.46 11.53
C LYS A 218 3.46 2.97 12.50
N ASN A 219 4.54 2.21 12.66
CA ASN A 219 5.67 2.61 13.50
C ASN A 219 6.36 3.88 12.97
N GLY A 220 6.59 3.94 11.65
CA GLY A 220 7.16 5.10 10.98
C GLY A 220 6.34 6.38 11.17
N VAL A 221 5.01 6.28 11.13
CA VAL A 221 4.11 7.40 11.41
C VAL A 221 4.24 7.89 12.85
N LEU A 222 4.36 6.98 13.82
CA LEU A 222 4.48 7.35 15.24
C LEU A 222 5.80 8.05 15.56
N HIS A 223 6.90 7.67 14.91
CA HIS A 223 8.25 8.12 15.32
C HIS A 223 8.95 9.05 14.33
N HIS A 224 8.53 9.09 13.05
CA HIS A 224 9.27 9.77 11.98
C HIS A 224 8.46 10.83 11.23
N PHE A 225 7.16 11.00 11.50
CA PHE A 225 6.37 12.12 10.97
C PHE A 225 6.56 13.43 11.77
N SER A 226 7.63 13.51 12.55
CA SER A 226 8.03 14.69 13.32
C SER A 226 8.52 15.78 12.37
N GLY A 227 7.68 16.80 12.13
CA GLY A 227 8.07 17.98 11.34
C GLY A 227 7.14 18.36 10.18
N LEU A 228 5.82 18.23 10.34
CA LEU A 228 4.81 18.82 9.45
C LEU A 228 3.88 19.78 10.19
#